data_AF-A0AAU5BC49-F1
#
_entry.id   AF-A0AAU5BC49-F1
#
_cell.length_a   1.000
_cell.length_b   1.000
_cell.length_c   1.000
_cell.angle_alpha   90.00
_cell.angle_beta   90.00
_cell.angle_gamma   90.00
#
_symmetry.space_group_name_H-M   'P 1'
#
loop_
_entity.id
_entity.type
_entity.pdbx_description
1 polymer ?
#
loop_
_entity_poly.entity_id
_entity_poly.type
_entity_poly.pdbx_seq_one_letter_code
_entity_poly.pdbx_strand_id
1 'polypeptide(L)'
;MSVALRADHELASLASVTTAELRAHDLIVFASREEDETVLSRLWPAPVEDRSRVRLVGSTLGVLALAAAGEGVALVPTATERITLPGLVHRALRDAPAGPDLLVLGRHDETSGAVRAYLDTVPSP
;
A
#
# COMPACT_ATOMS: atom_id res chain seq x y z
N MET A 1 0.84 -3.76 5.58
CA MET A 1 0.59 -2.41 4.99
C MET A 1 1.41 -1.37 5.72
N SER A 2 1.88 -0.36 4.99
CA SER A 2 2.68 0.75 5.54
C SER A 2 2.21 2.07 4.95
N VAL A 3 2.58 3.17 5.60
CA VAL A 3 2.39 4.53 5.08
C VAL A 3 3.75 5.13 4.71
N ALA A 4 3.81 5.79 3.56
CA ALA A 4 4.99 6.51 3.09
C ALA A 4 4.69 8.01 3.05
N LEU A 5 5.59 8.81 3.60
CA LEU A 5 5.39 10.24 3.78
C LEU A 5 6.74 10.96 3.82
N ARG A 6 6.72 12.27 3.56
CA ARG A 6 7.92 13.11 3.68
C ARG A 6 8.42 13.14 5.13
N ALA A 7 9.74 13.20 5.32
CA ALA A 7 10.39 13.08 6.63
C ALA A 7 10.04 14.20 7.62
N ASP A 8 9.61 15.36 7.12
CA ASP A 8 9.18 16.54 7.88
C ASP A 8 7.67 16.56 8.16
N HIS A 9 6.90 15.58 7.66
CA HIS A 9 5.47 15.47 7.92
C HIS A 9 5.23 15.08 9.38
N GLU A 10 4.16 15.59 10.02
CA GLU A 10 3.92 15.41 11.46
C GLU A 10 3.86 13.94 11.91
N LEU A 11 3.21 13.09 11.10
CA LEU A 11 3.12 11.65 11.33
C LEU A 11 4.49 10.93 11.23
N ALA A 12 5.53 11.55 10.67
CA ALA A 12 6.86 10.96 10.59
C ALA A 12 7.49 10.79 11.99
N SER A 13 7.08 11.58 12.97
CA SER A 13 7.57 11.46 14.36
C SER A 13 6.99 10.24 15.09
N LEU A 14 5.88 9.69 14.61
CA LEU A 14 5.21 8.55 15.22
C LEU A 14 5.96 7.24 14.93
N ALA A 15 5.89 6.28 15.85
CA ALA A 15 6.43 4.93 15.64
C ALA A 15 5.56 4.10 14.68
N SER A 16 4.25 4.32 14.73
CA SER A 16 3.24 3.69 13.87
C SER A 16 2.07 4.65 13.69
N VAL A 17 1.32 4.50 12.60
CA VAL A 17 0.15 5.32 12.29
C VAL A 17 -1.11 4.44 12.33
N THR A 18 -2.25 5.04 12.66
CA THR A 18 -3.58 4.43 12.63
C THR A 18 -4.43 4.98 11.49
N THR A 19 -5.44 4.23 11.06
CA THR A 19 -6.40 4.70 10.03
C THR A 19 -7.14 5.96 10.48
N ALA A 20 -7.39 6.13 11.78
CA ALA A 20 -8.04 7.31 12.32
C ALA A 20 -7.18 8.57 12.16
N GLU A 21 -5.87 8.48 12.43
CA GLU A 21 -4.94 9.59 12.24
C GLU A 21 -4.84 9.99 10.78
N LEU A 22 -4.84 9.01 9.86
CA LEU A 22 -4.81 9.27 8.42
C LEU A 22 -6.03 10.02 7.90
N ARG A 23 -7.18 9.98 8.58
CA ARG A 23 -8.42 10.63 8.08
C ARG A 23 -8.27 12.15 7.99
N ALA A 24 -7.34 12.71 8.76
CA ALA A 24 -7.09 14.14 8.77
C ALA A 24 -6.27 14.62 7.56
N HIS A 25 -5.68 13.72 6.77
CA HIS A 25 -4.69 14.03 5.73
C HIS A 25 -5.16 13.65 4.33
N ASP A 26 -4.53 14.28 3.32
CA ASP A 26 -4.69 13.86 1.94
C ASP A 26 -3.95 12.54 1.70
N LEU A 27 -4.65 11.58 1.09
CA LEU A 27 -4.15 10.24 0.86
C LEU A 27 -3.82 10.00 -0.61
N ILE A 28 -2.70 9.33 -0.83
CA ILE A 28 -2.26 8.89 -2.15
C ILE A 28 -2.30 7.37 -2.14
N VAL A 29 -3.14 6.76 -2.97
CA VAL A 29 -3.33 5.31 -2.98
C VAL A 29 -2.97 4.75 -4.34
N PHE A 30 -2.18 3.69 -4.32
CA PHE A 30 -1.92 2.91 -5.52
C PHE A 30 -3.21 2.19 -5.96
N ALA A 31 -3.68 2.51 -7.16
CA ALA A 31 -4.78 1.81 -7.80
C ALA A 31 -4.48 1.72 -9.30
N SER A 32 -4.20 0.50 -9.76
CA SER A 32 -3.82 0.23 -11.15
C SER A 32 -5.01 -0.01 -12.08
N ARG A 33 -6.17 -0.41 -11.53
CA ARG A 33 -7.43 -0.67 -12.25
C ARG A 33 -8.65 -0.25 -11.42
N GLU A 34 -9.80 -0.05 -12.06
CA GLU A 34 -11.09 0.25 -11.40
C GLU A 34 -11.48 -0.80 -10.35
N GLU A 35 -11.06 -2.06 -10.52
CA GLU A 35 -11.29 -3.14 -9.54
C GLU A 35 -10.50 -2.95 -8.22
N ASP A 36 -9.40 -2.18 -8.24
CA ASP A 36 -8.60 -1.86 -7.04
C ASP A 36 -9.32 -0.91 -6.08
N GLU A 37 -10.41 -0.24 -6.52
CA GLU A 37 -11.31 0.49 -5.62
C GLU A 37 -11.90 -0.41 -4.54
N THR A 38 -12.03 -1.73 -4.80
CA THR A 38 -12.52 -2.69 -3.81
C THR A 38 -11.55 -2.88 -2.64
N VAL A 39 -10.24 -2.87 -2.90
CA VAL A 39 -9.21 -2.95 -1.85
C VAL A 39 -9.17 -1.65 -1.05
N LEU A 40 -9.23 -0.51 -1.74
CA LEU A 40 -9.36 0.79 -1.09
C LEU A 40 -10.61 0.87 -0.21
N SER A 41 -11.76 0.42 -0.70
CA SER A 41 -13.02 0.45 0.07
C SER A 41 -13.00 -0.45 1.31
N ARG A 42 -12.20 -1.53 1.30
CA ARG A 42 -11.96 -2.39 2.48
C ARG A 42 -11.01 -1.75 3.48
N LEU A 43 -9.97 -1.08 3.00
CA LEU A 43 -8.97 -0.37 3.83
C LEU A 43 -9.52 0.96 4.38
N TRP A 44 -10.43 1.58 3.63
CA TRP A 44 -10.98 2.90 3.88
C TRP A 44 -12.51 2.92 3.66
N PRO A 45 -13.28 2.25 4.54
CA PRO A 45 -14.73 2.30 4.51
C PRO A 45 -15.20 3.65 5.09
N ALA A 46 -14.93 4.73 4.36
CA ALA A 46 -15.33 6.07 4.75
C ALA A 46 -16.53 6.55 3.91
N PRO A 47 -17.38 7.44 4.47
CA PRO A 47 -18.42 8.14 3.71
C PRO A 47 -17.85 8.80 2.45
N VAL A 48 -18.68 9.01 1.44
CA VAL A 48 -18.26 9.57 0.14
C VAL A 48 -17.56 10.93 0.32
N GLU A 49 -17.94 11.71 1.34
CA GLU A 49 -17.32 13.00 1.66
C GLU A 49 -15.84 12.89 2.07
N ASP A 50 -15.41 11.77 2.68
CA ASP A 50 -14.00 11.54 3.06
C ASP A 50 -13.15 11.07 1.87
N ARG A 51 -13.77 10.71 0.73
CA ARG A 51 -13.05 10.28 -0.48
C ARG A 51 -12.49 11.45 -1.30
N SER A 52 -12.95 12.68 -1.07
CA SER A 52 -12.41 13.85 -1.81
C SER A 52 -10.93 14.11 -1.50
N ARG A 53 -10.43 13.58 -0.39
CA ARG A 53 -9.02 13.63 0.03
C ARG A 53 -8.20 12.44 -0.47
N VAL A 54 -8.79 11.54 -1.26
CA VAL A 54 -8.11 10.35 -1.77
C VAL A 54 -7.76 10.54 -3.25
N ARG A 55 -6.47 10.48 -3.56
CA ARG A 55 -5.93 10.48 -4.92
C ARG A 55 -5.49 9.08 -5.32
N LEU A 56 -6.07 8.57 -6.40
CA LEU A 56 -5.67 7.29 -7.00
C LEU A 56 -4.55 7.50 -8.01
N VAL A 57 -3.52 6.65 -7.95
CA VAL A 57 -2.36 6.73 -8.84
C VAL A 57 -1.98 5.33 -9.32
N GLY A 58 -1.89 5.17 -10.65
CA GLY A 58 -1.64 3.89 -11.30
C GLY A 58 -0.20 3.39 -11.29
N SER A 59 0.69 3.94 -10.46
CA SER A 59 2.08 3.49 -10.36
C SER A 59 2.63 3.59 -8.95
N THR A 60 3.31 2.55 -8.48
CA THR A 60 3.94 2.52 -7.15
C THR A 60 4.96 3.66 -7.00
N LEU A 61 5.82 3.87 -7.99
CA LEU A 61 6.80 4.97 -7.96
C LEU A 61 6.13 6.34 -8.01
N GLY A 62 5.03 6.51 -8.75
CA GLY A 62 4.27 7.75 -8.76
C GLY A 62 3.66 8.08 -7.40
N VAL A 63 3.10 7.08 -6.71
CA VAL A 63 2.60 7.22 -5.33
C VAL A 63 3.70 7.71 -4.39
N LEU A 64 4.86 7.05 -4.41
CA LEU A 64 5.99 7.40 -3.54
C LEU A 64 6.60 8.77 -3.90
N ALA A 65 6.68 9.11 -5.18
CA ALA A 65 7.19 10.40 -5.64
C ALA A 65 6.29 11.57 -5.19
N LEU A 66 4.97 11.41 -5.27
CA LEU A 66 4.02 12.41 -4.80
C LEU A 66 4.09 12.57 -3.27
N ALA A 67 4.22 11.48 -2.52
CA ALA A 67 4.46 11.54 -1.08
C ALA A 67 5.78 12.24 -0.73
N ALA A 68 6.86 11.97 -1.49
CA ALA A 68 8.16 12.63 -1.30
C ALA A 68 8.11 14.13 -1.65
N ALA A 69 7.28 14.52 -2.63
CA ALA A 69 6.99 15.92 -2.93
C ALA A 69 6.16 16.61 -1.84
N GLY A 70 5.48 15.84 -0.97
CA GLY A 70 4.63 16.32 0.11
C GLY A 70 3.19 16.60 -0.32
N GLU A 71 2.73 15.96 -1.39
CA GLU A 71 1.34 16.07 -1.88
C GLU A 71 0.34 15.26 -1.03
N GLY A 72 0.81 14.57 0.02
CA GLY A 72 -0.01 13.78 0.93
C GLY A 72 0.73 12.59 1.53
N VAL A 73 -0.04 11.71 2.18
CA VAL A 73 0.44 10.46 2.78
C VAL A 73 0.08 9.29 1.87
N ALA A 74 1.07 8.50 1.48
CA ALA A 74 0.88 7.35 0.63
C ALA A 74 0.54 6.09 1.42
N LEU A 75 -0.53 5.38 1.03
CA LEU A 75 -0.85 4.05 1.56
C LEU A 75 -0.30 2.98 0.62
N VAL A 76 0.60 2.14 1.11
CA VAL A 76 1.40 1.22 0.29
C VAL A 76 1.56 -0.16 0.92
N PRO A 77 1.79 -1.22 0.12
CA PRO A 77 2.23 -2.51 0.64
C PRO A 77 3.56 -2.38 1.39
N THR A 78 3.73 -3.12 2.49
CA THR A 78 4.97 -3.07 3.30
C THR A 78 6.22 -3.43 2.48
N ALA A 79 6.08 -4.20 1.41
CA ALA A 79 7.17 -4.51 0.50
C ALA A 79 7.83 -3.26 -0.13
N THR A 80 7.13 -2.13 -0.26
CA THR A 80 7.69 -0.89 -0.83
C THR A 80 8.71 -0.21 0.08
N GLU A 81 8.80 -0.58 1.35
CA GLU A 81 9.84 -0.08 2.27
C GLU A 81 11.26 -0.39 1.77
N ARG A 82 11.41 -1.36 0.87
CA ARG A 82 12.67 -1.69 0.19
C ARG A 82 13.09 -0.64 -0.85
N ILE A 83 12.20 0.29 -1.21
CA ILE A 83 12.47 1.39 -2.14
C ILE A 83 12.82 2.63 -1.33
N THR A 84 14.08 3.03 -1.39
CA THR A 84 14.56 4.23 -0.69
C THR A 84 14.53 5.44 -1.62
N LEU A 85 13.77 6.47 -1.24
CA LEU A 85 13.79 7.79 -1.87
C LEU A 85 14.26 8.84 -0.84
N PRO A 86 15.15 9.78 -1.21
CA PRO A 86 15.59 10.83 -0.30
C PRO A 86 14.41 11.61 0.28
N GLY A 87 14.42 11.81 1.61
CA GLY A 87 13.38 12.57 2.30
C GLY A 87 12.04 11.83 2.47
N LEU A 88 11.93 10.57 2.06
CA LEU A 88 10.75 9.74 2.27
C LEU A 88 10.99 8.77 3.44
N VAL A 89 10.03 8.66 4.35
CA VAL A 89 10.04 7.71 5.46
C VAL A 89 8.81 6.82 5.41
N HIS A 90 8.95 5.61 5.95
CA HIS A 90 7.86 4.66 6.07
C HIS A 90 7.47 4.45 7.55
N ARG A 91 6.18 4.33 7.83
CA ARG A 91 5.64 3.94 9.15
C ARG A 91 4.65 2.80 9.00
N ALA A 92 4.63 1.89 9.97
CA ALA A 92 3.68 0.79 9.99
C ALA A 92 2.25 1.33 10.19
N LEU A 93 1.28 0.76 9.46
CA LEU A 93 -0.14 1.00 9.69
C LEU A 93 -0.69 -0.08 10.63
N ARG A 94 -1.04 0.30 11.86
CA ARG A 94 -1.27 -0.65 12.97
C ARG A 94 -2.61 -1.39 12.89
N ASP A 95 -3.64 -0.72 12.39
CA ASP A 95 -5.03 -1.18 12.32
C ASP A 95 -5.46 -1.48 10.89
N ALA A 96 -4.50 -1.76 10.01
CA ALA A 96 -4.80 -2.22 8.67
C ALA A 96 -5.56 -3.56 8.74
N PRO A 97 -6.69 -3.73 8.02
CA PRO A 97 -7.33 -5.03 7.88
C PRO A 97 -6.34 -6.07 7.37
N ALA A 98 -6.44 -7.29 7.91
CA ALA A 98 -5.65 -8.42 7.44
C ALA A 98 -5.99 -8.71 5.98
N GLY A 99 -4.99 -8.61 5.11
CA GLY A 99 -5.09 -8.98 3.70
C GLY A 99 -3.85 -9.80 3.33
N PRO A 100 -3.95 -10.71 2.34
CA PRO A 100 -2.77 -11.44 1.89
C PRO A 100 -1.77 -10.47 1.29
N ASP A 101 -0.55 -10.44 1.83
CA ASP A 101 0.54 -9.61 1.30
C ASP A 101 0.94 -10.05 -0.13
N LEU A 102 0.69 -11.33 -0.47
CA LEU A 102 0.95 -11.92 -1.78
C LEU A 102 0.03 -13.12 -1.99
N LEU A 103 -0.51 -13.25 -3.21
CA LEU A 103 -1.24 -14.44 -3.66
C LEU A 103 -0.53 -15.03 -4.87
N VAL A 104 -0.39 -16.35 -4.88
CA VAL A 104 0.04 -17.09 -6.07
C VAL A 104 -1.17 -17.77 -6.68
N LEU A 105 -1.50 -17.41 -7.92
CA LEU A 105 -2.57 -18.02 -8.69
C LEU A 105 -1.96 -18.96 -9.72
N GLY A 106 -2.38 -20.22 -9.67
CA GLY A 106 -1.90 -21.27 -10.55
C GLY A 106 -3.03 -22.14 -11.06
N ARG A 107 -2.72 -22.97 -12.06
CA ARG A 107 -3.64 -24.02 -12.50
C ARG A 107 -3.69 -25.11 -11.44
N HIS A 108 -4.89 -25.63 -11.19
CA HIS A 108 -5.08 -26.74 -10.25
C HIS A 108 -4.24 -27.96 -10.65
N ASP A 109 -4.27 -28.32 -11.93
CA ASP A 109 -3.52 -29.46 -12.48
C ASP A 109 -2.28 -28.99 -13.26
N GLU A 110 -1.38 -28.27 -12.60
CA GLU A 110 -0.17 -27.75 -13.24
C GLU A 110 0.80 -28.88 -13.64
N THR A 111 1.18 -28.93 -14.92
CA THR A 111 2.04 -29.99 -15.50
C THR A 111 3.44 -29.52 -15.87
N SER A 112 3.69 -28.21 -15.92
CA SER A 112 4.99 -27.64 -16.26
C SER A 112 6.00 -27.87 -15.15
N GLY A 113 7.10 -28.56 -15.47
CA GLY A 113 8.20 -28.78 -14.53
C GLY A 113 8.81 -27.48 -14.02
N ALA A 114 8.90 -26.44 -14.86
CA ALA A 114 9.42 -25.14 -14.47
C ALA A 114 8.50 -24.41 -13.47
N VAL A 115 7.17 -24.52 -13.64
CA VAL A 115 6.22 -23.91 -12.71
C VAL A 115 6.25 -24.64 -11.36
N ARG A 116 6.31 -25.97 -11.36
CA ARG A 116 6.46 -26.75 -10.12
C ARG A 116 7.75 -26.40 -9.37
N ALA A 117 8.86 -26.33 -10.08
CA ALA A 117 10.14 -25.92 -9.50
C ALA A 117 10.08 -24.50 -8.90
N TYR A 118 9.36 -23.57 -9.52
CA TYR A 118 9.12 -22.25 -8.92
C TYR A 118 8.23 -22.33 -7.67
N LEU A 119 7.13 -23.09 -7.71
CA LEU A 119 6.23 -23.25 -6.57
C LEU A 119 6.94 -23.86 -5.35
N ASP A 120 7.90 -24.77 -5.56
CA ASP A 120 8.74 -25.31 -4.48
C ASP A 120 9.62 -24.25 -3.79
N THR A 121 9.82 -23.08 -4.41
CA THR A 121 10.56 -21.95 -3.81
C THR A 121 9.66 -20.94 -3.07
N VAL A 122 8.35 -21.03 -3.28
CA VAL A 122 7.39 -20.13 -2.62
C VAL A 122 7.16 -20.65 -1.19
N PRO A 123 7.23 -19.79 -0.16
CA PRO A 123 6.93 -20.21 1.21
C PRO A 123 5.52 -20.82 1.30
N SER A 124 5.40 -21.94 2.03
CA SER A 124 4.09 -22.52 2.33
C SER A 124 3.19 -21.47 3.00
N PRO A 125 1.90 -21.40 2.65
CA PRO A 125 0.95 -20.49 3.28
C PRO A 125 0.80 -20.74 4.78
#